data_AF-A0A2J5NNZ8-F1
#
_entry.id   AF-A0A2J5NNZ8-F1
#
_cell.length_a   1.000
_cell.length_b   1.000
_cell.length_c   1.000
_cell.angle_alpha   90.00
_cell.angle_beta   90.00
_cell.angle_gamma   90.00
#
_symmetry.space_group_name_H-M   'P 1'
#
loop_
_entity.id
_entity.type
_entity.pdbx_description
1 polymer ?
#
loop_
_entity_poly.entity_id
_entity_poly.type
_entity_poly.pdbx_seq_one_letter_code
_entity_poly.pdbx_strand_id
1 'polypeptide(L)'
;VFRRYIDFSVIQSLRNMKGMIAREVRRRGLKDNIKLGAGGIREVEFIVQVFQLIRGGREPMLQQRALLPTLAAIEELHLLPEGDAQRLREAYLFLRRLENLLQSINDEQTQTLPQDELNRARLAWGMGAADWDTLSARLAEQMANVRRVFNELIGDDETQSPDEQLEEYWRELWQDALQEDDTSPALAHLADSDRRSVLALIADFRKELDRRTIGPRGRQVLDQLMPHLLSEICSRADAPVPLARITP
;
A
#
# COMPACT_ATOMS: atom_id res chain seq x y z
N VAL A 1 -8.23 -14.45 15.88
CA VAL A 1 -7.29 -13.44 15.35
C VAL A 1 -5.86 -13.98 15.35
N PHE A 2 -5.32 -14.40 16.49
CA PHE A 2 -3.93 -14.85 16.61
C PHE A 2 -3.77 -16.36 16.35
N ARG A 3 -3.08 -16.74 15.27
CA ARG A 3 -2.80 -18.14 14.92
C ARG A 3 -1.50 -18.59 15.59
N ARG A 4 -1.49 -19.80 16.16
CA ARG A 4 -0.28 -20.38 16.80
C ARG A 4 0.74 -20.92 15.78
N TYR A 5 0.25 -21.33 14.61
CA TYR A 5 1.04 -21.79 13.48
C TYR A 5 0.84 -20.84 12.30
N ILE A 6 1.95 -20.38 11.72
CA ILE A 6 1.98 -19.51 10.55
C ILE A 6 2.52 -20.34 9.41
N ASP A 7 1.71 -20.46 8.36
CA ASP A 7 2.10 -21.11 7.11
C ASP A 7 2.45 -20.05 6.05
N PHE A 8 2.97 -20.52 4.92
CA PHE A 8 3.33 -19.65 3.80
C PHE A 8 2.15 -18.83 3.25
N SER A 9 0.91 -19.34 3.34
CA SER A 9 -0.28 -18.64 2.86
C SER A 9 -0.59 -17.38 3.67
N VAL A 10 -0.30 -17.38 4.97
CA VAL A 10 -0.44 -16.21 5.85
C VAL A 10 0.59 -15.15 5.49
N ILE A 11 1.86 -15.55 5.29
CA ILE A 11 2.92 -14.63 4.88
C ILE A 11 2.59 -14.01 3.52
N GLN A 12 2.14 -14.81 2.56
CA GLN A 12 1.71 -14.31 1.25
C GLN A 12 0.52 -13.35 1.35
N SER A 13 -0.45 -13.61 2.24
CA SER A 13 -1.58 -12.70 2.47
C SER A 13 -1.12 -11.35 3.04
N LEU A 14 -0.14 -11.35 3.95
CA LEU A 14 0.45 -10.13 4.49
C LEU A 14 1.20 -9.33 3.40
N ARG A 15 1.97 -10.01 2.53
CA ARG A 15 2.62 -9.37 1.36
C ARG A 15 1.60 -8.74 0.42
N ASN A 16 0.52 -9.45 0.11
CA ASN A 16 -0.54 -8.91 -0.75
C ASN A 16 -1.19 -7.65 -0.13
N MET A 17 -1.39 -7.63 1.20
CA MET A 17 -1.89 -6.44 1.91
C MET A 17 -0.87 -5.28 1.91
N LYS A 18 0.42 -5.56 2.12
CA LYS A 18 1.52 -4.57 2.01
C LYS A 18 1.52 -3.93 0.61
N GLY A 19 1.46 -4.76 -0.44
CA GLY A 19 1.39 -4.31 -1.83
C GLY A 19 0.15 -3.46 -2.12
N MET A 20 -1.01 -3.84 -1.60
CA MET A 20 -2.25 -3.05 -1.74
C MET A 20 -2.13 -1.65 -1.11
N ILE A 21 -1.55 -1.56 0.09
CA ILE A 21 -1.30 -0.26 0.75
C ILE A 21 -0.35 0.59 -0.11
N ALA A 22 0.76 0.02 -0.57
CA ALA A 22 1.73 0.71 -1.40
C ALA A 22 1.13 1.22 -2.72
N ARG A 23 0.32 0.39 -3.40
CA ARG A 23 -0.39 0.78 -4.63
C ARG A 23 -1.40 1.90 -4.39
N GLU A 24 -2.16 1.83 -3.30
CA GLU A 24 -3.14 2.87 -2.96
C GLU A 24 -2.49 4.25 -2.77
N VAL A 25 -1.31 4.28 -2.15
CA VAL A 25 -0.50 5.51 -1.98
C VAL A 25 -0.09 6.06 -3.35
N ARG A 26 0.44 5.20 -4.24
CA ARG A 26 0.87 5.59 -5.60
C ARG A 26 -0.30 6.13 -6.41
N ARG A 27 -1.41 5.38 -6.49
CA ARG A 27 -2.58 5.68 -7.33
C ARG A 27 -3.21 7.03 -7.00
N ARG A 28 -3.28 7.39 -5.71
CA ARG A 28 -3.94 8.63 -5.28
C ARG A 28 -2.99 9.84 -5.20
N GLY A 29 -1.69 9.67 -5.40
CA GLY A 29 -0.71 10.77 -5.32
C GLY A 29 -0.74 11.53 -3.98
N LEU A 30 -1.04 10.84 -2.88
CA LEU A 30 -1.34 11.44 -1.57
C LEU A 30 -0.09 11.94 -0.82
N LYS A 31 0.62 12.90 -1.40
CA LYS A 31 1.83 13.49 -0.79
C LYS A 31 1.51 14.22 0.52
N ASP A 32 0.37 14.90 0.58
CA ASP A 32 -0.02 15.75 1.73
C ASP A 32 -0.97 15.05 2.71
N ASN A 33 -1.16 13.73 2.60
CA ASN A 33 -2.04 12.98 3.50
C ASN A 33 -1.25 12.26 4.59
N ILE A 34 -1.39 12.69 5.85
CA ILE A 34 -0.60 12.17 6.98
C ILE A 34 -0.98 10.74 7.40
N LYS A 35 -2.14 10.24 6.95
CA LYS A 35 -2.61 8.89 7.27
C LYS A 35 -2.33 7.90 6.16
N LEU A 36 -2.58 8.30 4.93
CA LEU A 36 -2.57 7.45 3.73
C LEU A 36 -1.32 7.64 2.87
N GLY A 37 -0.56 8.73 3.07
CA GLY A 37 0.71 8.94 2.38
C GLY A 37 1.76 7.92 2.81
N ALA A 38 2.81 7.80 1.99
CA ALA A 38 3.95 6.94 2.30
C ALA A 38 4.58 7.34 3.64
N GLY A 39 4.77 6.40 4.56
CA GLY A 39 5.24 6.69 5.92
C GLY A 39 4.18 7.26 6.87
N GLY A 40 2.91 7.29 6.46
CA GLY A 40 1.81 7.80 7.26
C GLY A 40 1.35 6.86 8.38
N ILE A 41 0.34 7.30 9.13
CA ILE A 41 -0.22 6.56 10.30
C ILE A 41 -0.61 5.11 9.94
N ARG A 42 -1.20 4.90 8.75
CA ARG A 42 -1.64 3.56 8.32
C ARG A 42 -0.47 2.58 8.16
N GLU A 43 0.70 3.05 7.73
CA GLU A 43 1.87 2.18 7.62
C GLU A 43 2.39 1.76 9.01
N VAL A 44 2.37 2.66 9.99
CA VAL A 44 2.70 2.31 11.39
C VAL A 44 1.73 1.27 11.94
N GLU A 45 0.44 1.46 11.73
CA GLU A 45 -0.61 0.51 12.13
C GLU A 45 -0.37 -0.86 11.49
N PHE A 46 -0.04 -0.88 10.20
CA PHE A 46 0.24 -2.11 9.47
C PHE A 46 1.48 -2.82 10.00
N ILE A 47 2.58 -2.12 10.24
CA ILE A 47 3.82 -2.68 10.83
C ILE A 47 3.50 -3.40 12.13
N VAL A 48 2.81 -2.73 13.05
CA VAL A 48 2.46 -3.30 14.35
C VAL A 48 1.55 -4.50 14.18
N GLN A 49 0.50 -4.40 13.36
CA GLN A 49 -0.46 -5.49 13.11
C GLN A 49 0.20 -6.74 12.51
N VAL A 50 1.19 -6.58 11.63
CA VAL A 50 1.94 -7.70 11.06
C VAL A 50 2.61 -8.52 12.16
N PHE A 51 3.28 -7.89 13.12
CA PHE A 51 3.89 -8.61 14.25
C PHE A 51 2.83 -9.31 15.10
N GLN A 52 1.69 -8.67 15.35
CA GLN A 52 0.59 -9.31 16.08
C GLN A 52 0.05 -10.55 15.35
N LEU A 53 -0.09 -10.49 14.02
CA LEU A 53 -0.60 -11.60 13.22
C LEU A 53 0.39 -12.77 13.14
N ILE A 54 1.69 -12.49 13.02
CA ILE A 54 2.73 -13.53 12.91
C ILE A 54 3.07 -14.14 14.28
N ARG A 55 3.25 -13.30 15.30
CA ARG A 55 3.81 -13.73 16.60
C ARG A 55 2.77 -13.76 17.73
N GLY A 56 1.64 -13.07 17.60
CA GLY A 56 0.65 -12.95 18.69
C GLY A 56 0.04 -14.27 19.14
N GLY A 57 0.08 -15.34 18.34
CA GLY A 57 -0.39 -16.67 18.77
C GLY A 57 0.57 -17.40 19.72
N ARG A 58 1.83 -16.95 19.79
CA ARG A 58 2.88 -17.49 20.67
C ARG A 58 3.31 -16.50 21.74
N GLU A 59 3.18 -15.20 21.46
CA GLU A 59 3.54 -14.10 22.35
C GLU A 59 2.28 -13.35 22.83
N PRO A 60 1.74 -13.65 24.02
CA PRO A 60 0.55 -12.98 24.55
C PRO A 60 0.70 -11.47 24.68
N MET A 61 1.94 -10.98 24.88
CA MET A 61 2.25 -9.55 24.96
C MET A 61 1.90 -8.78 23.68
N LEU A 62 1.84 -9.46 22.54
CA LEU A 62 1.45 -8.87 21.26
C LEU A 62 -0.07 -8.91 21.01
N GLN A 63 -0.89 -9.40 21.94
CA GLN A 63 -2.35 -9.46 21.77
C GLN A 63 -3.07 -8.17 22.22
N GLN A 64 -2.31 -7.12 22.53
CA GLN A 64 -2.85 -5.83 22.96
C GLN A 64 -3.64 -5.14 21.84
N ARG A 65 -4.72 -4.43 22.20
CA ARG A 65 -5.52 -3.68 21.21
C ARG A 65 -4.90 -2.33 20.85
N ALA A 66 -4.20 -1.71 21.79
CA ALA A 66 -3.62 -0.39 21.62
C ALA A 66 -2.24 -0.49 20.95
N LEU A 67 -1.96 0.42 20.01
CA LEU A 67 -0.73 0.41 19.22
C LEU A 67 0.52 0.59 20.08
N LEU A 68 0.54 1.58 20.97
CA LEU A 68 1.73 1.92 21.75
C LEU A 68 2.19 0.79 22.71
N PRO A 69 1.30 0.12 23.47
CA PRO A 69 1.69 -1.07 24.24
C PRO A 69 2.20 -2.21 23.38
N THR A 70 1.59 -2.48 22.22
CA THR A 70 2.09 -3.51 21.30
C THR A 70 3.49 -3.16 20.79
N LEU A 71 3.74 -1.88 20.51
CA LEU A 71 5.03 -1.40 20.03
C LEU A 71 6.12 -1.57 21.11
N ALA A 72 5.80 -1.31 22.37
CA ALA A 72 6.71 -1.62 23.50
C ALA A 72 6.98 -3.13 23.61
N ALA A 73 5.97 -3.98 23.41
CA ALA A 73 6.18 -5.43 23.40
C ALA A 73 7.03 -5.90 22.20
N ILE A 74 6.91 -5.26 21.03
CA ILE A 74 7.77 -5.52 19.86
C ILE A 74 9.24 -5.22 20.18
N GLU A 75 9.49 -4.14 20.92
CA GLU A 75 10.83 -3.74 21.37
C GLU A 75 11.41 -4.74 22.38
N GLU A 76 10.64 -5.09 23.42
CA GLU A 76 11.05 -6.03 24.47
C GLU A 76 11.36 -7.44 23.93
N LEU A 77 10.64 -7.85 22.89
CA LEU A 77 10.84 -9.13 22.22
C LEU A 77 11.92 -9.08 21.11
N HIS A 78 12.59 -7.92 20.92
CA HIS A 78 13.61 -7.70 19.90
C HIS A 78 13.17 -8.10 18.48
N LEU A 79 11.90 -7.80 18.14
CA LEU A 79 11.31 -8.18 16.85
C LEU A 79 11.62 -7.19 15.71
N LEU A 80 12.22 -6.05 16.05
CA LEU A 80 12.72 -5.03 15.14
C LEU A 80 14.19 -4.73 15.44
N PRO A 81 14.94 -4.18 14.48
CA PRO A 81 16.28 -3.65 14.73
C PRO A 81 16.30 -2.64 15.88
N GLU A 82 17.46 -2.53 16.53
CA GLU A 82 17.62 -1.64 17.69
C GLU A 82 17.25 -0.19 17.34
N GLY A 83 16.40 0.41 18.18
CA GLY A 83 15.89 1.77 18.02
C GLY A 83 14.75 1.94 17.01
N ASP A 84 14.40 0.96 16.18
CA ASP A 84 13.31 1.10 15.21
C ASP A 84 11.95 1.19 15.89
N ALA A 85 11.74 0.43 16.96
CA ALA A 85 10.54 0.54 17.76
C ALA A 85 10.38 1.97 18.34
N GLN A 86 11.44 2.52 18.94
CA GLN A 86 11.42 3.87 19.47
C GLN A 86 11.16 4.93 18.37
N ARG A 87 11.79 4.80 17.20
CA ARG A 87 11.53 5.69 16.04
C ARG A 87 10.08 5.63 15.58
N LEU A 88 9.49 4.43 15.49
CA LEU A 88 8.06 4.27 15.13
C LEU A 88 7.12 4.86 16.18
N ARG A 89 7.46 4.73 17.47
CA ARG A 89 6.71 5.35 18.56
C ARG A 89 6.70 6.87 18.43
N GLU A 90 7.86 7.47 18.21
CA GLU A 90 8.02 8.92 18.04
C GLU A 90 7.24 9.42 16.82
N ALA A 91 7.38 8.73 15.68
CA ALA A 91 6.64 9.05 14.46
C ALA A 91 5.13 8.95 14.67
N TYR A 92 4.64 7.88 15.31
CA TYR A 92 3.21 7.72 15.58
C TYR A 92 2.64 8.84 16.45
N LEU A 93 3.32 9.16 17.55
CA LEU A 93 2.90 10.23 18.45
C LEU A 93 2.91 11.59 17.74
N PHE A 94 3.94 11.86 16.94
CA PHE A 94 4.03 13.07 16.14
C PHE A 94 2.89 13.18 15.13
N LEU A 95 2.65 12.13 14.34
CA LEU A 95 1.60 12.10 13.31
C LEU A 95 0.20 12.20 13.94
N ARG A 96 -0.08 11.48 15.04
CA ARG A 96 -1.36 11.57 15.76
C ARG A 96 -1.59 12.95 16.35
N ARG A 97 -0.55 13.59 16.90
CA ARG A 97 -0.66 14.96 17.42
C ARG A 97 -0.96 15.95 16.29
N LEU A 98 -0.24 15.84 15.18
CA LEU A 98 -0.46 16.68 14.01
C LEU A 98 -1.87 16.51 13.43
N GLU A 99 -2.33 15.26 13.28
CA GLU A 99 -3.69 14.94 12.82
C GLU A 99 -4.74 15.54 13.76
N ASN A 100 -4.63 15.29 15.06
CA ASN A 100 -5.60 15.80 16.03
C ASN A 100 -5.63 17.34 16.04
N LEU A 101 -4.48 18.01 15.94
CA LEU A 101 -4.42 19.47 15.85
C LEU A 101 -5.08 19.97 14.56
N LEU A 102 -4.77 19.37 13.43
CA LEU A 102 -5.39 19.68 12.14
C LEU A 102 -6.92 19.58 12.21
N GLN A 103 -7.43 18.47 12.76
CA GLN A 103 -8.87 18.25 12.90
C GLN A 103 -9.50 19.28 13.85
N SER A 104 -8.80 19.67 14.92
CA SER A 104 -9.30 20.65 15.90
C SER A 104 -9.45 22.08 15.38
N ILE A 105 -8.82 22.44 14.26
CA ILE A 105 -8.90 23.81 13.70
C ILE A 105 -10.34 24.14 13.26
N ASN A 106 -11.01 23.19 12.62
CA ASN A 106 -12.38 23.36 12.10
C ASN A 106 -13.37 22.31 12.66
N ASP A 107 -12.94 21.44 13.58
CA ASP A 107 -13.70 20.27 14.04
C ASP A 107 -14.12 19.32 12.90
N GLU A 108 -13.20 19.11 11.95
CA GLU A 108 -13.43 18.32 10.74
C GLU A 108 -12.54 17.08 10.69
N GLN A 109 -13.09 15.95 10.22
CA GLN A 109 -12.31 14.72 9.99
C GLN A 109 -11.47 14.82 8.71
N THR A 110 -10.45 15.67 8.72
CA THR A 110 -9.44 15.76 7.65
C THR A 110 -8.15 15.02 8.02
N GLN A 111 -7.47 14.48 7.00
CA GLN A 111 -6.10 13.96 7.10
C GLN A 111 -5.17 14.61 6.07
N THR A 112 -5.63 15.61 5.33
CA THR A 112 -4.86 16.30 4.29
C THR A 112 -4.34 17.62 4.86
N LEU A 113 -3.04 17.85 4.74
CA LEU A 113 -2.41 19.09 5.21
C LEU A 113 -2.98 20.32 4.51
N PRO A 114 -3.07 21.46 5.22
CA PRO A 114 -3.63 22.68 4.66
C PRO A 114 -2.69 23.29 3.62
N GLN A 115 -3.30 23.93 2.62
CA GLN A 115 -2.58 24.70 1.60
C GLN A 115 -2.53 26.19 1.94
N ASP A 116 -3.44 26.67 2.81
CA ASP A 116 -3.49 28.07 3.22
C ASP A 116 -2.44 28.40 4.30
N GLU A 117 -1.88 29.60 4.20
CA GLU A 117 -0.79 30.06 5.09
C GLU A 117 -1.23 30.12 6.56
N LEU A 118 -2.48 30.49 6.83
CA LEU A 118 -2.99 30.67 8.19
C LEU A 118 -3.02 29.34 8.95
N ASN A 119 -3.59 28.29 8.36
CA ASN A 119 -3.65 26.98 9.00
C ASN A 119 -2.27 26.31 9.07
N ARG A 120 -1.39 26.54 8.09
CA ARG A 120 0.02 26.13 8.18
C ARG A 120 0.72 26.77 9.38
N ALA A 121 0.55 28.07 9.60
CA ALA A 121 1.11 28.78 10.75
C ALA A 121 0.52 28.27 12.08
N ARG A 122 -0.80 28.03 12.14
CA ARG A 122 -1.46 27.43 13.32
C ARG A 122 -0.90 26.06 13.66
N LEU A 123 -0.70 25.20 12.67
CA LEU A 123 -0.11 23.87 12.86
C LEU A 123 1.34 23.95 13.33
N ALA A 124 2.16 24.79 12.69
CA ALA A 124 3.55 25.00 13.10
C ALA A 124 3.63 25.42 14.57
N TRP A 125 2.84 26.43 14.96
CA TRP A 125 2.75 26.89 16.34
C TRP A 125 2.24 25.80 17.30
N GLY A 126 1.16 25.11 16.96
CA GLY A 126 0.57 24.05 17.80
C GLY A 126 1.48 22.82 17.97
N MET A 127 2.34 22.56 17.01
CA MET A 127 3.38 21.52 17.06
C MET A 127 4.69 22.00 17.71
N GLY A 128 4.81 23.30 18.03
CA GLY A 128 6.01 23.90 18.60
C GLY A 128 7.17 24.02 17.61
N ALA A 129 6.89 24.18 16.32
CA ALA A 129 7.86 24.51 15.29
C ALA A 129 7.93 26.03 15.06
N ALA A 130 9.09 26.53 14.60
CA ALA A 130 9.29 27.95 14.34
C ALA A 130 8.44 28.46 13.16
N ASP A 131 8.34 27.65 12.11
CA ASP A 131 7.61 27.94 10.88
C ASP A 131 7.10 26.64 10.24
N TRP A 132 6.37 26.79 9.12
CA TRP A 132 5.84 25.68 8.36
C TRP A 132 6.95 24.80 7.78
N ASP A 133 8.03 25.39 7.25
CA ASP A 133 9.11 24.64 6.62
C ASP A 133 9.83 23.73 7.62
N THR A 134 10.07 24.21 8.84
CA THR A 134 10.60 23.43 9.95
C THR A 134 9.66 22.27 10.33
N LEU A 135 8.34 22.53 10.36
CA LEU A 135 7.36 21.48 10.63
C LEU A 135 7.33 20.44 9.50
N SER A 136 7.34 20.87 8.24
CA SER A 136 7.34 19.99 7.07
C SER A 136 8.60 19.13 6.99
N ALA A 137 9.77 19.69 7.30
CA ALA A 137 11.02 18.93 7.35
C ALA A 137 10.97 17.83 8.41
N ARG A 138 10.51 18.17 9.64
CA ARG A 138 10.32 17.18 10.71
C ARG A 138 9.29 16.12 10.33
N LEU A 139 8.18 16.50 9.72
CA LEU A 139 7.18 15.55 9.23
C LEU A 139 7.78 14.58 8.21
N ALA A 140 8.51 15.10 7.23
CA ALA A 140 9.16 14.29 6.20
C ALA A 140 10.16 13.30 6.80
N GLU A 141 10.94 13.71 7.81
CA GLU A 141 11.85 12.81 8.54
C GLU A 141 11.10 11.67 9.25
N GLN A 142 10.02 11.99 9.98
CA GLN A 142 9.21 10.97 10.66
C GLN A 142 8.58 9.99 9.66
N MET A 143 8.04 10.49 8.55
CA MET A 143 7.45 9.65 7.51
C MET A 143 8.51 8.80 6.80
N ALA A 144 9.70 9.34 6.54
CA ALA A 144 10.80 8.57 5.96
C ALA A 144 11.24 7.41 6.86
N ASN A 145 11.31 7.65 8.18
CA ASN A 145 11.63 6.60 9.17
C ASN A 145 10.59 5.48 9.16
N VAL A 146 9.30 5.81 9.16
CA VAL A 146 8.22 4.82 9.05
C VAL A 146 8.33 4.05 7.74
N ARG A 147 8.51 4.77 6.63
CA ARG A 147 8.55 4.19 5.30
C ARG A 147 9.71 3.20 5.13
N ARG A 148 10.87 3.51 5.71
CA ARG A 148 12.03 2.59 5.71
C ARG A 148 11.67 1.27 6.40
N VAL A 149 11.14 1.34 7.62
CA VAL A 149 10.73 0.13 8.36
C VAL A 149 9.62 -0.62 7.64
N PHE A 150 8.67 0.08 7.03
CA PHE A 150 7.60 -0.52 6.23
C PHE A 150 8.14 -1.29 5.02
N ASN A 151 9.16 -0.76 4.34
CA ASN A 151 9.76 -1.44 3.18
C ASN A 151 10.52 -2.70 3.61
N GLU A 152 11.27 -2.63 4.71
CA GLU A 152 12.00 -3.77 5.30
C GLU A 152 11.06 -4.82 5.92
N LEU A 153 9.80 -4.44 6.21
CA LEU A 153 8.81 -5.32 6.81
C LEU A 153 8.34 -6.39 5.82
N ILE A 154 8.62 -7.66 6.16
CA ILE A 154 8.36 -8.85 5.34
C ILE A 154 9.04 -8.68 3.99
N GLY A 155 10.18 -9.37 3.81
CA GLY A 155 10.94 -9.34 2.56
C GLY A 155 10.02 -9.47 1.35
N ASP A 156 10.06 -8.45 0.50
CA ASP A 156 9.68 -8.58 -0.90
C ASP A 156 10.64 -9.64 -1.45
N ASP A 157 10.14 -10.65 -2.15
CA ASP A 157 10.98 -11.78 -2.58
C ASP A 157 12.25 -11.21 -3.25
N GLU A 158 13.40 -11.46 -2.60
CA GLU A 158 14.69 -10.94 -3.04
C GLU A 158 14.92 -11.46 -4.46
N THR A 159 15.31 -10.54 -5.35
CA THR A 159 15.47 -10.73 -6.80
C THR A 159 14.19 -11.02 -7.57
N GLN A 160 13.39 -9.97 -7.81
CA GLN A 160 12.51 -9.97 -8.97
C GLN A 160 13.37 -10.12 -10.23
N SER A 161 13.35 -11.32 -10.80
CA SER A 161 13.80 -11.52 -12.17
C SER A 161 13.01 -10.58 -13.11
N PRO A 162 13.52 -10.25 -14.31
CA PRO A 162 12.74 -9.48 -15.29
C PRO A 162 11.34 -10.06 -15.55
N ASP A 163 11.19 -11.39 -15.43
CA ASP A 163 9.91 -12.08 -15.52
C ASP A 163 8.99 -11.76 -14.33
N GLU A 164 9.50 -11.64 -13.11
CA GLU A 164 8.72 -11.26 -11.93
C GLU A 164 8.30 -9.78 -11.94
N GLN A 165 9.10 -8.89 -12.54
CA GLN A 165 8.72 -7.49 -12.76
C GLN A 165 7.60 -7.36 -13.80
N LEU A 166 7.67 -8.16 -14.88
CA LEU A 166 6.59 -8.25 -15.87
C LEU A 166 5.33 -8.88 -15.25
N GLU A 167 5.46 -9.92 -14.45
CA GLU A 167 4.34 -10.52 -13.71
C GLU A 167 3.70 -9.53 -12.73
N GLU A 168 4.50 -8.73 -12.00
CA GLU A 168 3.98 -7.70 -11.11
C GLU A 168 3.26 -6.61 -11.91
N TYR A 169 3.79 -6.21 -13.06
CA TYR A 169 3.11 -5.29 -13.97
C TYR A 169 1.75 -5.82 -14.46
N TRP A 170 1.68 -7.05 -14.95
CA TRP A 170 0.41 -7.64 -15.41
C TRP A 170 -0.56 -7.86 -14.24
N ARG A 171 -0.04 -8.08 -13.03
CA ARG A 171 -0.82 -8.12 -11.80
C ARG A 171 -1.37 -6.74 -11.45
N GLU A 172 -0.59 -5.68 -11.62
CA GLU A 172 -1.08 -4.30 -11.47
C GLU A 172 -2.16 -3.99 -12.51
N LEU A 173 -1.93 -4.30 -13.78
CA LEU A 173 -2.89 -4.07 -14.85
C LEU A 173 -4.20 -4.87 -14.66
N TRP A 174 -4.12 -6.10 -14.16
CA TRP A 174 -5.30 -6.90 -13.84
C TRP A 174 -6.06 -6.39 -12.60
N GLN A 175 -5.37 -5.82 -11.61
CA GLN A 175 -5.98 -5.45 -10.34
C GLN A 175 -6.44 -3.98 -10.28
N ASP A 176 -5.83 -3.05 -11.01
CA ASP A 176 -6.17 -1.62 -10.97
C ASP A 176 -7.00 -1.19 -12.17
N ALA A 177 -8.16 -0.55 -11.94
CA ALA A 177 -9.02 -0.09 -13.03
C ALA A 177 -8.25 0.93 -13.86
N LEU A 178 -7.86 0.52 -15.07
CA LEU A 178 -7.10 1.33 -16.02
C LEU A 178 -7.77 2.70 -16.20
N GLN A 179 -6.97 3.77 -16.12
CA GLN A 179 -7.32 5.05 -16.73
C GLN A 179 -6.89 4.98 -18.21
N GLU A 180 -7.67 5.60 -19.11
CA GLU A 180 -7.48 5.51 -20.57
C GLU A 180 -6.12 6.01 -21.08
N ASP A 181 -5.37 6.75 -20.24
CA ASP A 181 -4.09 7.39 -20.58
C ASP A 181 -2.84 6.62 -20.13
N ASP A 182 -2.96 5.36 -19.70
CA ASP A 182 -1.80 4.58 -19.24
C ASP A 182 -0.91 4.13 -20.42
N THR A 183 0.08 4.95 -20.77
CA THR A 183 1.10 4.64 -21.78
C THR A 183 2.11 3.63 -21.21
N SER A 184 1.73 2.36 -21.19
CA SER A 184 2.58 1.29 -20.67
C SER A 184 3.75 0.92 -21.61
N PRO A 185 4.97 0.69 -21.06
CA PRO A 185 6.09 0.11 -21.79
C PRO A 185 5.80 -1.29 -22.36
N ALA A 186 4.99 -2.11 -21.67
CA ALA A 186 4.71 -3.50 -22.05
C ALA A 186 3.79 -3.62 -23.28
N LEU A 187 3.09 -2.55 -23.64
CA LEU A 187 2.26 -2.44 -24.83
C LEU A 187 2.86 -1.46 -25.85
N ALA A 188 4.12 -1.04 -25.65
CA ALA A 188 4.78 -0.08 -26.52
C ALA A 188 5.03 -0.63 -27.93
N HIS A 189 5.14 -1.95 -28.09
CA HIS A 189 5.26 -2.62 -29.39
C HIS A 189 3.96 -2.63 -30.19
N LEU A 190 2.81 -2.42 -29.54
CA LEU A 190 1.51 -2.34 -30.21
C LEU A 190 1.26 -0.95 -30.79
N ALA A 191 0.53 -0.91 -31.91
CA ALA A 191 -0.03 0.32 -32.44
C ALA A 191 -1.01 0.94 -31.44
N ASP A 192 -1.17 2.27 -31.49
CA ASP A 192 -1.97 3.01 -30.51
C ASP A 192 -3.46 2.57 -30.49
N SER A 193 -4.01 2.22 -31.66
CA SER A 193 -5.37 1.65 -31.77
C SER A 193 -5.51 0.31 -31.07
N ASP A 194 -4.52 -0.57 -31.23
CA ASP A 194 -4.53 -1.92 -30.68
C ASP A 194 -4.30 -1.87 -29.17
N ARG A 195 -3.43 -0.97 -28.71
CA ARG A 195 -3.20 -0.70 -27.29
C ARG A 195 -4.49 -0.28 -26.60
N ARG A 196 -5.22 0.72 -27.15
CA ARG A 196 -6.52 1.14 -26.61
C ARG A 196 -7.53 0.00 -26.60
N SER A 197 -7.58 -0.80 -27.67
CA SER A 197 -8.47 -1.96 -27.74
C SER A 197 -8.16 -3.00 -26.66
N VAL A 198 -6.89 -3.32 -26.43
CA VAL A 198 -6.45 -4.27 -25.39
C VAL A 198 -6.85 -3.76 -23.99
N LEU A 199 -6.57 -2.49 -23.69
CA LEU A 199 -6.92 -1.89 -22.40
C LEU A 199 -8.44 -1.89 -22.16
N ALA A 200 -9.23 -1.58 -23.19
CA ALA A 200 -10.69 -1.63 -23.11
C ALA A 200 -11.22 -3.04 -22.85
N LEU A 201 -10.73 -4.05 -23.58
CA LEU A 201 -11.13 -5.45 -23.40
C LEU A 201 -10.84 -5.96 -21.98
N ILE A 202 -9.69 -5.62 -21.43
CA ILE A 202 -9.31 -6.01 -20.05
C ILE A 202 -10.22 -5.31 -19.03
N ALA A 203 -10.47 -4.01 -19.21
CA ALA A 203 -11.35 -3.26 -18.33
C ALA A 203 -12.78 -3.79 -18.35
N ASP A 204 -13.31 -4.11 -19.52
CA ASP A 204 -14.67 -4.63 -19.67
C ASP A 204 -14.81 -6.06 -19.13
N PHE A 205 -13.82 -6.93 -19.38
CA PHE A 205 -13.80 -8.27 -18.80
C PHE A 205 -13.85 -8.24 -17.27
N ARG A 206 -13.10 -7.32 -16.65
CA ARG A 206 -13.14 -7.13 -15.19
C ARG A 206 -14.49 -6.66 -14.68
N LYS A 207 -15.09 -5.66 -15.31
CA LYS A 207 -16.45 -5.18 -14.96
C LYS A 207 -17.46 -6.33 -15.05
N GLU A 208 -17.29 -7.23 -16.00
CA GLU A 208 -18.16 -8.39 -16.14
C GLU A 208 -17.94 -9.44 -15.05
N LEU A 209 -16.69 -9.72 -14.67
CA LEU A 209 -16.38 -10.60 -13.55
C LEU A 209 -16.93 -10.07 -12.23
N ASP A 210 -16.95 -8.76 -12.02
CA ASP A 210 -17.57 -8.13 -10.84
C ASP A 210 -19.09 -8.36 -10.78
N ARG A 211 -19.74 -8.49 -11.94
CA ARG A 211 -21.19 -8.79 -12.04
C ARG A 211 -21.49 -10.28 -11.85
N ARG A 212 -20.51 -11.17 -11.97
CA ARG A 212 -20.69 -12.62 -11.81
C ARG A 212 -20.49 -13.04 -10.35
N THR A 213 -21.31 -13.99 -9.89
CA THR A 213 -21.22 -14.58 -8.54
C THR A 213 -20.05 -15.57 -8.42
N ILE A 214 -18.84 -15.04 -8.43
CA ILE A 214 -17.61 -15.80 -8.23
C ILE A 214 -17.28 -15.80 -6.74
N GLY A 215 -17.19 -16.98 -6.13
CA GLY A 215 -16.78 -17.13 -4.74
C GLY A 215 -15.33 -16.65 -4.49
N PRO A 216 -14.94 -16.38 -3.24
CA PRO A 216 -13.63 -15.81 -2.90
C PRO A 216 -12.45 -16.64 -3.40
N ARG A 217 -12.58 -17.97 -3.41
CA ARG A 217 -11.57 -18.88 -3.95
C ARG A 217 -11.41 -18.75 -5.47
N GLY A 218 -12.52 -18.55 -6.20
CA GLY A 218 -12.48 -18.38 -7.65
C GLY A 218 -11.83 -17.05 -8.05
N ARG A 219 -12.10 -15.97 -7.30
CA ARG A 219 -11.42 -14.68 -7.48
C ARG A 219 -9.93 -14.78 -7.26
N GLN A 220 -9.51 -15.45 -6.19
CA GLN A 220 -8.09 -15.66 -5.91
C GLN A 220 -7.37 -16.45 -7.01
N VAL A 221 -8.02 -17.45 -7.60
CA VAL A 221 -7.47 -18.22 -8.73
C VAL A 221 -7.33 -17.32 -9.97
N LEU A 222 -8.34 -16.48 -10.27
CA LEU A 222 -8.27 -15.53 -11.38
C LEU A 222 -7.18 -14.48 -11.18
N ASP A 223 -7.05 -13.94 -9.97
CA ASP A 223 -6.02 -12.95 -9.63
C ASP A 223 -4.59 -13.52 -9.73
N GLN A 224 -4.45 -14.85 -9.64
CA GLN A 224 -3.19 -15.55 -9.89
C GLN A 224 -3.00 -15.88 -11.37
N LEU A 225 -4.03 -16.32 -12.07
CA LEU A 225 -3.95 -16.77 -13.46
C LEU A 225 -3.83 -15.62 -14.46
N MET A 226 -4.65 -14.58 -14.29
CA MET A 226 -4.81 -13.52 -15.28
C MET A 226 -3.51 -12.76 -15.58
N PRO A 227 -2.64 -12.43 -14.61
CA PRO A 227 -1.37 -11.78 -14.91
C PRO A 227 -0.49 -12.58 -15.90
N HIS A 228 -0.41 -13.90 -15.72
CA HIS A 228 0.34 -14.78 -16.61
C HIS A 228 -0.29 -14.86 -18.00
N LEU A 229 -1.62 -14.99 -18.05
CA LEU A 229 -2.36 -15.05 -19.32
C LEU A 229 -2.21 -13.76 -20.12
N LEU A 230 -2.30 -12.60 -19.45
CA LEU A 230 -2.12 -11.30 -20.08
C LEU A 230 -0.68 -11.10 -20.56
N SER A 231 0.31 -11.56 -19.80
CA SER A 231 1.72 -11.53 -20.21
C SER A 231 1.95 -12.22 -21.55
N GLU A 232 1.44 -13.44 -21.68
CA GLU A 232 1.57 -14.24 -22.90
C GLU A 232 0.81 -13.65 -24.09
N ILE A 233 -0.42 -13.17 -23.85
CA ILE A 233 -1.27 -12.65 -24.93
C ILE A 233 -0.80 -11.28 -25.42
N CYS A 234 -0.52 -10.38 -24.49
CA CYS A 234 -0.21 -8.99 -24.82
C CYS A 234 1.20 -8.81 -25.39
N SER A 235 2.10 -9.78 -25.16
CA SER A 235 3.41 -9.81 -25.81
C SER A 235 3.34 -10.08 -27.32
N ARG A 236 2.18 -10.50 -27.84
CA ARG A 236 1.99 -10.78 -29.27
C ARG A 236 1.62 -9.50 -30.04
N ALA A 237 2.01 -9.42 -31.31
CA ALA A 237 1.63 -8.31 -32.19
C ALA A 237 0.13 -8.30 -32.52
N ASP A 238 -0.54 -9.45 -32.48
CA ASP A 238 -1.97 -9.61 -32.77
C ASP A 238 -2.84 -9.62 -31.50
N ALA A 239 -2.31 -9.17 -30.35
CA ALA A 239 -2.92 -9.26 -29.02
C ALA A 239 -4.44 -8.95 -28.92
N PRO A 240 -5.01 -7.95 -29.63
CA PRO A 240 -6.46 -7.70 -29.59
C PRO A 240 -7.31 -8.91 -29.98
N VAL A 241 -6.84 -9.73 -30.94
CA VAL A 241 -7.60 -10.85 -31.51
C VAL A 241 -7.77 -12.03 -30.52
N PRO A 242 -6.72 -12.63 -29.95
CA PRO A 242 -6.86 -13.68 -28.95
C PRO A 242 -7.51 -13.16 -27.68
N LEU A 243 -7.24 -11.91 -27.27
CA LEU A 243 -7.85 -11.32 -26.09
C LEU A 243 -9.38 -11.22 -26.23
N ALA A 244 -9.87 -10.69 -27.35
CA ALA A 244 -11.31 -10.63 -27.66
C ALA A 244 -12.01 -12.00 -27.77
N ARG A 245 -11.25 -13.11 -27.88
CA ARG A 245 -11.82 -14.47 -27.90
C ARG A 245 -11.93 -15.10 -26.51
N ILE A 246 -11.12 -14.63 -25.57
CA ILE A 246 -11.11 -15.12 -24.18
C ILE A 246 -11.90 -14.22 -23.24
N THR A 247 -12.06 -12.95 -23.60
CA THR A 247 -12.95 -12.00 -22.95
C THR A 247 -14.32 -12.05 -23.64
N PRO A 248 -15.44 -12.15 -22.90
CA PRO A 248 -16.79 -12.25 -23.49
C PRO A 248 -17.23 -11.00 -24.26
#